data_AF-A0A2I3NAK1-F1
#
_entry.id   AF-A0A2I3NAK1-F1
#
_cell.length_a   1.000
_cell.length_b   1.000
_cell.length_c   1.000
_cell.angle_alpha   90.00
_cell.angle_beta   90.00
_cell.angle_gamma   90.00
#
_symmetry.space_group_name_H-M   'P 1'
#
loop_
_entity.id
_entity.type
_entity.pdbx_description
1 polymer ?
#
loop_
_entity_poly.entity_id
_entity_poly.type
_entity_poly.pdbx_seq_one_letter_code
_entity_poly.pdbx_strand_id
1 'polypeptide(L)'
;MEAAAVTVTRSAARRRRGRQLQEEQEEQEPRPRRRRPGRRIKDDEEETVFREVVSFSLDPLPVRYYDKDTTKPVSFYLSSLEELLAWTPRMEDGFNVALEPLACRQPPLSSQRPRTLLCHDMMGGYLDDRFIQGSVVQTPYAFYHWQCIDVFVYFSHHTVTIPPVGWTNAAHRHGVCVLGTFITEWNEGGRLCEAFLAGDERSYQAVADRLVQIAQFFRFDGWLINIENSLSLAAVGNTPPFLRYLTTQLHRQVPGGLVLWYDSVVQSGQLKWQDELNQHNRVFFDSCDGFFTNYNWREEHLERMLGQAGERRADVYVGVDVFARGNVVGGRFDTDKVGGGFHPRASGPVPPRPHFLMDLPFPSAPQRNDSSRSSQSGYPAALRNRCPARAKPCPH
;
A
#
# COMPACT_ATOMS: atom_id res chain seq x y z
N MET A 1 33.39 -16.09 42.32
CA MET A 1 33.57 -17.55 42.21
C MET A 1 32.92 -17.91 40.89
N GLU A 2 33.70 -17.94 39.80
CA GLU A 2 34.51 -19.09 39.35
C GLU A 2 33.61 -19.95 38.43
N ALA A 3 33.63 -19.82 37.10
CA ALA A 3 34.73 -19.88 36.10
C ALA A 3 35.30 -21.29 35.90
N ALA A 4 34.96 -21.93 34.78
CA ALA A 4 35.78 -22.96 34.14
C ALA A 4 35.38 -23.13 32.66
N ALA A 5 36.34 -22.85 31.76
CA ALA A 5 36.31 -23.33 30.38
C ALA A 5 37.35 -24.45 30.24
N VAL A 6 37.18 -25.37 29.30
CA VAL A 6 38.21 -26.34 28.92
C VAL A 6 38.33 -26.40 27.39
N THR A 7 39.56 -26.43 26.89
CA THR A 7 39.93 -26.41 25.47
C THR A 7 40.99 -27.49 25.19
N VAL A 8 40.77 -28.36 24.20
CA VAL A 8 41.77 -29.30 23.60
C VAL A 8 41.33 -29.58 22.15
N THR A 9 41.76 -28.82 21.13
CA THR A 9 42.98 -28.91 20.29
C THR A 9 43.10 -30.07 19.28
N ARG A 10 43.19 -29.68 17.99
CA ARG A 10 44.03 -30.22 16.87
C ARG A 10 44.04 -31.72 16.55
N SER A 11 43.80 -32.04 15.27
CA SER A 11 44.87 -32.46 14.33
C SER A 11 44.34 -32.58 12.88
N ALA A 12 45.24 -32.73 11.90
CA ALA A 12 44.92 -32.70 10.47
C ALA A 12 45.41 -33.95 9.74
N ALA A 13 44.71 -34.38 8.67
CA ALA A 13 45.26 -35.27 7.66
C ALA A 13 44.58 -35.08 6.29
N ARG A 14 45.38 -35.14 5.22
CA ARG A 14 44.97 -34.97 3.81
C ARG A 14 45.72 -35.98 2.96
N ARG A 15 45.06 -36.97 2.32
CA ARG A 15 45.58 -37.64 1.11
C ARG A 15 44.58 -38.52 0.36
N ARG A 16 44.82 -38.63 -0.96
CA ARG A 16 44.07 -39.39 -1.98
C ARG A 16 44.58 -40.84 -2.14
N ARG A 17 43.70 -41.73 -2.63
CA ARG A 17 43.87 -42.89 -3.57
C ARG A 17 42.57 -43.73 -3.48
N GLY A 18 42.03 -44.41 -4.50
CA GLY A 18 42.31 -44.48 -5.95
C GLY A 18 42.11 -45.91 -6.51
N ARG A 19 41.36 -46.08 -7.63
CA ARG A 19 41.13 -47.33 -8.43
C ARG A 19 40.34 -48.46 -7.73
N GLN A 20 39.73 -49.48 -8.37
CA GLN A 20 39.50 -49.92 -9.78
C GLN A 20 38.13 -50.69 -9.79
N LEU A 21 37.24 -50.58 -10.78
CA LEU A 21 37.09 -51.40 -12.01
C LEU A 21 37.17 -52.94 -11.82
N GLN A 22 36.16 -53.65 -12.35
CA GLN A 22 36.15 -55.10 -12.59
C GLN A 22 36.45 -55.41 -14.07
N GLU A 23 37.14 -56.52 -14.30
CA GLU A 23 37.37 -57.17 -15.61
C GLU A 23 36.11 -58.00 -15.97
N GLU A 24 35.83 -58.42 -17.21
CA GLU A 24 36.56 -59.33 -18.13
C GLU A 24 35.97 -59.21 -19.58
N GLN A 25 36.45 -59.81 -20.68
CA GLN A 25 37.49 -60.84 -20.91
C GLN A 25 38.21 -60.66 -22.29
N GLU A 26 38.74 -61.74 -22.86
CA GLU A 26 39.69 -61.93 -23.98
C GLU A 26 39.00 -62.20 -25.36
N GLU A 27 39.60 -62.31 -26.57
CA GLU A 27 40.88 -62.92 -27.03
C GLU A 27 41.50 -62.34 -28.35
N GLN A 28 42.85 -62.36 -28.42
CA GLN A 28 43.81 -62.73 -29.52
C GLN A 28 43.87 -62.10 -30.98
N GLU A 29 45.00 -61.40 -31.26
CA GLU A 29 45.98 -61.38 -32.41
C GLU A 29 45.66 -61.69 -33.93
N PRO A 30 46.53 -61.37 -34.95
CA PRO A 30 47.57 -60.31 -35.13
C PRO A 30 47.60 -59.59 -36.54
N ARG A 31 48.61 -58.69 -36.74
CA ARG A 31 48.87 -57.69 -37.82
C ARG A 31 49.13 -58.23 -39.27
N PRO A 32 49.02 -57.40 -40.36
CA PRO A 32 50.21 -56.66 -40.88
C PRO A 32 49.96 -55.28 -41.60
N ARG A 33 51.06 -54.54 -41.86
CA ARG A 33 51.11 -53.19 -42.50
C ARG A 33 50.97 -53.22 -44.04
N ARG A 34 50.37 -52.18 -44.67
CA ARG A 34 50.64 -51.80 -46.09
C ARG A 34 50.53 -50.28 -46.40
N ARG A 35 51.59 -49.80 -47.08
CA ARG A 35 51.84 -48.59 -47.93
C ARG A 35 50.84 -47.41 -48.02
N ARG A 36 51.39 -46.19 -47.94
CA ARG A 36 50.84 -44.93 -48.53
C ARG A 36 50.93 -44.97 -50.08
N PRO A 37 50.09 -44.22 -50.81
CA PRO A 37 50.60 -42.96 -51.41
C PRO A 37 49.56 -41.81 -51.49
N GLY A 38 50.00 -40.62 -51.89
CA GLY A 38 49.11 -39.55 -52.37
C GLY A 38 49.18 -38.24 -51.56
N ARG A 39 49.78 -37.20 -52.15
CA ARG A 39 49.81 -35.82 -51.62
C ARG A 39 48.85 -34.97 -52.46
N ARG A 40 47.84 -34.38 -51.83
CA ARG A 40 47.18 -33.16 -52.34
C ARG A 40 47.21 -32.09 -51.26
N ILE A 41 47.18 -30.85 -51.71
CA ILE A 41 47.45 -29.65 -50.92
C ILE A 41 46.12 -29.04 -50.48
N LYS A 42 46.15 -28.47 -49.27
CA LYS A 42 45.21 -27.52 -48.63
C LYS A 42 44.00 -27.07 -49.47
N ASP A 43 42.83 -27.15 -48.84
CA ASP A 43 41.87 -26.05 -48.78
C ASP A 43 41.48 -25.86 -47.30
N ASP A 44 41.01 -24.67 -46.96
CA ASP A 44 41.11 -24.01 -45.65
C ASP A 44 40.46 -24.71 -44.43
N GLU A 45 41.20 -24.72 -43.32
CA GLU A 45 40.61 -24.86 -41.97
C GLU A 45 40.03 -23.50 -41.58
N GLU A 46 38.71 -23.32 -41.74
CA GLU A 46 38.00 -22.18 -41.16
C GLU A 46 38.05 -22.26 -39.62
N GLU A 47 38.96 -21.51 -39.00
CA GLU A 47 38.88 -21.21 -37.57
C GLU A 47 37.53 -20.51 -37.31
N THR A 48 36.61 -21.24 -36.71
CA THR A 48 35.27 -20.77 -36.36
C THR A 48 35.36 -19.79 -35.19
N VAL A 49 35.69 -18.54 -35.51
CA VAL A 49 35.67 -17.42 -34.57
C VAL A 49 34.23 -17.22 -34.11
N PHE A 50 33.89 -17.78 -32.94
CA PHE A 50 32.66 -17.49 -32.21
C PHE A 50 32.65 -16.01 -31.82
N ARG A 51 32.14 -15.15 -32.71
CA ARG A 51 31.70 -13.81 -32.37
C ARG A 51 30.38 -13.92 -31.64
N GLU A 52 30.43 -13.97 -30.31
CA GLU A 52 29.26 -13.73 -29.48
C GLU A 52 28.81 -12.27 -29.69
N VAL A 53 27.81 -12.10 -30.56
CA VAL A 53 27.15 -10.81 -30.75
C VAL A 53 26.25 -10.60 -29.55
N VAL A 54 26.76 -9.90 -28.53
CA VAL A 54 25.96 -9.45 -27.38
C VAL A 54 24.92 -8.44 -27.88
N SER A 55 23.75 -8.97 -28.21
CA SER A 55 22.57 -8.20 -28.59
C SER A 55 22.00 -7.52 -27.35
N PHE A 56 22.35 -6.26 -27.14
CA PHE A 56 21.67 -5.39 -26.18
C PHE A 56 20.29 -4.99 -26.72
N SER A 57 19.35 -5.94 -26.74
CA SER A 57 17.93 -5.59 -26.73
C SER A 57 17.63 -4.99 -25.37
N LEU A 58 17.05 -3.78 -25.35
CA LEU A 58 16.43 -3.25 -24.14
C LEU A 58 15.26 -4.17 -23.79
N ASP A 59 15.39 -4.93 -22.70
CA ASP A 59 14.24 -5.64 -22.12
C ASP A 59 13.16 -4.59 -21.80
N PRO A 60 11.90 -4.84 -22.16
CA PRO A 60 10.83 -3.90 -21.89
C PRO A 60 10.68 -3.73 -20.37
N LEU A 61 10.81 -2.49 -19.90
CA LEU A 61 10.66 -2.15 -18.48
C LEU A 61 9.32 -2.71 -17.96
N PRO A 62 9.28 -3.40 -16.79
CA PRO A 62 8.05 -4.01 -16.33
C PRO A 62 6.98 -2.95 -16.06
N VAL A 63 5.84 -3.06 -16.75
CA VAL A 63 4.75 -2.08 -16.79
C VAL A 63 4.21 -1.70 -15.39
N ARG A 64 4.41 -2.54 -14.37
CA ARG A 64 4.02 -2.25 -12.98
C ARG A 64 4.84 -1.12 -12.35
N TYR A 65 6.13 -1.01 -12.66
CA TYR A 65 7.06 -0.12 -11.95
C TYR A 65 7.34 1.18 -12.69
N TYR A 66 6.97 1.27 -13.98
CA TYR A 66 7.31 2.41 -14.83
C TYR A 66 6.08 2.90 -15.60
N ASP A 67 5.86 4.21 -15.56
CA ASP A 67 4.81 4.88 -16.32
C ASP A 67 5.06 4.72 -17.83
N LYS A 68 4.03 4.30 -18.58
CA LYS A 68 4.16 3.88 -19.99
C LYS A 68 4.61 5.00 -20.93
N ASP A 69 4.20 6.23 -20.64
CA ASP A 69 4.42 7.37 -21.53
C ASP A 69 5.71 8.12 -21.19
N THR A 70 6.06 8.18 -19.90
CA THR A 70 7.23 8.93 -19.41
C THR A 70 8.44 8.06 -19.05
N THR A 71 8.28 6.74 -18.95
CA THR A 71 9.27 5.76 -18.44
C THR A 71 9.80 6.05 -17.03
N LYS A 72 9.15 6.97 -16.29
CA LYS A 72 9.52 7.29 -14.90
C LYS A 72 9.09 6.18 -13.95
N PRO A 73 9.85 5.92 -12.87
CA PRO A 73 9.44 4.95 -11.87
C PRO A 73 8.23 5.47 -11.07
N VAL A 74 7.28 4.58 -10.79
CA VAL A 74 6.00 4.88 -10.13
C VAL A 74 5.70 3.97 -8.95
N SER A 75 4.90 4.47 -8.02
CA SER A 75 4.23 3.68 -7.00
C SER A 75 3.10 2.85 -7.60
N PHE A 76 2.82 1.70 -6.96
CA PHE A 76 1.91 0.69 -7.46
C PHE A 76 1.11 0.07 -6.32
N TYR A 77 0.05 -0.65 -6.69
CA TYR A 77 -0.82 -1.44 -5.83
C TYR A 77 -0.83 -2.90 -6.28
N LEU A 78 -1.41 -3.80 -5.48
CA LEU A 78 -1.70 -5.17 -5.89
C LEU A 78 -3.21 -5.34 -6.02
N SER A 79 -3.67 -5.85 -7.15
CA SER A 79 -5.09 -5.95 -7.51
C SER A 79 -5.76 -7.22 -7.00
N SER A 80 -4.99 -8.26 -6.66
CA SER A 80 -5.53 -9.57 -6.29
C SER A 80 -4.77 -10.26 -5.16
N LEU A 81 -5.43 -11.26 -4.56
CA LEU A 81 -4.83 -12.16 -3.58
C LEU A 81 -3.63 -12.94 -4.15
N GLU A 82 -3.68 -13.30 -5.44
CA GLU A 82 -2.56 -13.97 -6.12
C GLU A 82 -1.35 -13.05 -6.21
N GLU A 83 -1.53 -11.78 -6.61
CA GLU A 83 -0.45 -10.81 -6.65
C GLU A 83 0.15 -10.54 -5.26
N LEU A 84 -0.68 -10.49 -4.20
CA LEU A 84 -0.23 -10.36 -2.81
C LEU A 84 0.60 -11.56 -2.35
N LEU A 85 0.12 -12.78 -2.57
CA LEU A 85 0.80 -14.00 -2.10
C LEU A 85 2.10 -14.27 -2.89
N ALA A 86 2.11 -13.93 -4.18
CA ALA A 86 3.28 -14.03 -5.06
C ALA A 86 4.27 -12.86 -4.93
N TRP A 87 3.89 -11.75 -4.27
CA TRP A 87 4.81 -10.62 -4.10
C TRP A 87 6.05 -11.02 -3.31
N THR A 88 7.20 -10.61 -3.83
CA THR A 88 8.53 -10.80 -3.26
C THR A 88 9.36 -9.56 -3.61
N PRO A 89 10.21 -9.05 -2.70
CA PRO A 89 11.05 -7.89 -2.97
C PRO A 89 11.96 -8.06 -4.19
N ARG A 90 11.94 -7.09 -5.10
CA ARG A 90 12.82 -6.97 -6.27
C ARG A 90 13.66 -5.70 -6.19
N MET A 91 14.54 -5.51 -7.18
CA MET A 91 15.38 -4.31 -7.26
C MET A 91 14.54 -3.06 -7.56
N GLU A 92 13.52 -3.20 -8.41
CA GLU A 92 12.63 -2.15 -8.86
C GLU A 92 11.71 -1.64 -7.74
N ASP A 93 11.33 -2.51 -6.79
CA ASP A 93 10.60 -2.10 -5.58
C ASP A 93 11.39 -1.09 -4.74
N GLY A 94 12.73 -1.05 -4.89
CA GLY A 94 13.63 -0.14 -4.17
C GLY A 94 13.33 1.34 -4.38
N PHE A 95 12.71 1.74 -5.49
CA PHE A 95 12.28 3.13 -5.68
C PHE A 95 11.15 3.55 -4.73
N ASN A 96 10.35 2.60 -4.24
CA ASN A 96 9.19 2.85 -3.38
C ASN A 96 9.48 2.69 -1.87
N VAL A 97 10.72 2.41 -1.48
CA VAL A 97 11.10 2.25 -0.07
C VAL A 97 11.30 3.62 0.58
N ALA A 98 10.60 3.88 1.69
CA ALA A 98 10.74 5.15 2.41
C ALA A 98 12.15 5.34 2.99
N LEU A 99 12.65 6.57 2.87
CA LEU A 99 13.99 6.97 3.30
C LEU A 99 13.95 7.66 4.67
N GLU A 100 12.85 8.37 4.97
CA GLU A 100 12.64 9.02 6.25
C GLU A 100 12.10 8.01 7.28
N PRO A 101 12.78 7.82 8.43
CA PRO A 101 12.19 7.09 9.55
C PRO A 101 11.09 7.93 10.22
N LEU A 102 10.09 7.28 10.81
CA LEU A 102 9.03 7.96 11.55
C LEU A 102 9.61 8.80 12.70
N ALA A 103 9.47 10.12 12.61
CA ALA A 103 9.97 11.05 13.62
C ALA A 103 9.16 10.94 14.93
N CYS A 104 9.82 11.19 16.05
CA CYS A 104 9.15 11.25 17.34
C CYS A 104 8.22 12.47 17.42
N ARG A 105 6.97 12.26 17.87
CA ARG A 105 5.97 13.32 18.10
C ARG A 105 5.73 13.60 19.58
N GLN A 106 5.28 14.81 19.89
CA GLN A 106 4.84 15.21 21.24
C GLN A 106 3.44 15.86 21.16
N PRO A 107 2.42 15.32 21.85
CA PRO A 107 2.43 14.10 22.67
C PRO A 107 2.60 12.83 21.80
N PRO A 108 3.17 11.73 22.35
CA PRO A 108 3.29 10.45 21.65
C PRO A 108 1.94 9.87 21.21
N LEU A 109 1.94 9.05 20.15
CA LEU A 109 0.73 8.42 19.59
C LEU A 109 0.01 7.49 20.58
N SER A 110 0.74 6.94 21.55
CA SER A 110 0.26 6.10 22.65
C SER A 110 -0.36 6.87 23.83
N SER A 111 -0.40 8.21 23.76
CA SER A 111 -1.06 9.02 24.79
C SER A 111 -2.59 9.01 24.63
N GLN A 112 -3.30 9.15 25.76
CA GLN A 112 -4.77 9.07 25.81
C GLN A 112 -5.50 10.34 25.33
N ARG A 113 -4.84 11.19 24.53
CA ARG A 113 -5.53 12.37 23.94
C ARG A 113 -6.38 11.94 22.74
N PRO A 114 -7.41 12.73 22.37
CA PRO A 114 -8.05 12.60 21.06
C PRO A 114 -7.00 12.64 19.94
N ARG A 115 -7.18 11.76 18.95
CA ARG A 115 -6.32 11.62 17.77
C ARG A 115 -7.13 11.92 16.50
N THR A 116 -6.46 12.49 15.50
CA THR A 116 -7.06 12.84 14.22
C THR A 116 -6.52 11.93 13.12
N LEU A 117 -7.42 11.24 12.42
CA LEU A 117 -7.09 10.44 11.23
C LEU A 117 -7.54 11.20 9.98
N LEU A 118 -6.63 11.32 9.00
CA LEU A 118 -6.92 11.78 7.65
C LEU A 118 -6.98 10.56 6.72
N CYS A 119 -8.13 10.31 6.10
CA CYS A 119 -8.30 9.25 5.11
C CYS A 119 -8.29 9.86 3.71
N HIS A 120 -7.20 9.65 2.98
CA HIS A 120 -6.96 10.26 1.68
C HIS A 120 -7.55 9.39 0.55
N ASP A 121 -8.84 9.57 0.30
CA ASP A 121 -9.60 9.00 -0.84
C ASP A 121 -9.73 10.04 -1.98
N MET A 122 -8.59 10.43 -2.57
CA MET A 122 -8.60 11.42 -3.65
C MET A 122 -8.75 10.74 -5.02
N MET A 123 -10.00 10.63 -5.48
CA MET A 123 -10.36 10.11 -6.81
C MET A 123 -9.81 8.70 -7.11
N GLY A 124 -9.73 7.83 -6.08
CA GLY A 124 -9.18 6.48 -6.21
C GLY A 124 -7.65 6.38 -6.12
N GLY A 125 -6.94 7.46 -5.84
CA GLY A 125 -5.50 7.46 -5.61
C GLY A 125 -4.63 7.23 -6.86
N TYR A 126 -3.32 7.09 -6.64
CA TYR A 126 -2.26 6.94 -7.65
C TYR A 126 -2.39 7.91 -8.84
N LEU A 127 -2.68 9.17 -8.54
CA LEU A 127 -2.77 10.26 -9.50
C LEU A 127 -1.35 10.75 -9.84
N ASP A 128 -1.09 12.05 -9.81
CA ASP A 128 0.26 12.62 -9.96
C ASP A 128 1.23 12.23 -8.84
N ASP A 129 0.71 11.84 -7.68
CA ASP A 129 1.45 11.40 -6.50
C ASP A 129 2.03 9.98 -6.63
N ARG A 130 1.62 9.21 -7.66
CA ARG A 130 2.30 7.96 -8.01
C ARG A 130 3.74 8.18 -8.50
N PHE A 131 4.08 9.37 -9.00
CA PHE A 131 5.41 9.65 -9.52
C PHE A 131 6.39 9.89 -8.36
N ILE A 132 7.32 8.94 -8.19
CA ILE A 132 8.25 8.88 -7.05
C ILE A 132 9.13 10.13 -6.91
N GLN A 133 9.42 10.79 -8.04
CA GLN A 133 10.22 12.02 -8.12
C GLN A 133 9.36 13.27 -8.40
N GLY A 134 8.05 13.16 -8.20
CA GLY A 134 7.07 14.22 -8.48
C GLY A 134 6.62 14.34 -9.93
N SER A 135 5.49 15.03 -10.11
CA SER A 135 4.90 15.38 -11.40
C SER A 135 5.20 16.84 -11.78
N VAL A 136 4.97 17.19 -13.05
CA VAL A 136 5.09 18.58 -13.56
C VAL A 136 3.79 19.38 -13.44
N VAL A 137 2.76 18.81 -12.82
CA VAL A 137 1.47 19.48 -12.59
C VAL A 137 1.63 20.70 -11.67
N GLN A 138 0.99 21.81 -12.04
CA GLN A 138 1.14 23.10 -11.36
C GLN A 138 0.40 23.17 -10.01
N THR A 139 -0.68 22.40 -9.87
CA THR A 139 -1.54 22.36 -8.67
C THR A 139 -1.82 20.91 -8.26
N PRO A 140 -0.80 20.15 -7.83
CA PRO A 140 -1.01 18.83 -7.27
C PRO A 140 -1.76 18.96 -5.94
N TYR A 141 -2.43 17.90 -5.50
CA TYR A 141 -2.90 17.84 -4.11
C TYR A 141 -1.67 17.81 -3.19
N ALA A 142 -1.60 18.75 -2.25
CA ALA A 142 -0.48 18.88 -1.32
C ALA A 142 -1.04 19.16 0.08
N PHE A 143 -0.72 18.27 1.03
CA PHE A 143 -1.15 18.41 2.42
C PHE A 143 -0.06 19.09 3.25
N TYR A 144 -0.45 20.15 3.98
CA TYR A 144 0.47 20.97 4.78
C TYR A 144 0.21 20.88 6.29
N HIS A 145 -0.94 20.34 6.71
CA HIS A 145 -1.41 20.37 8.10
C HIS A 145 -1.03 19.12 8.90
N TRP A 146 0.18 18.59 8.67
CA TRP A 146 0.69 17.39 9.34
C TRP A 146 0.65 17.47 10.88
N GLN A 147 0.88 18.66 11.44
CA GLN A 147 0.79 18.92 12.88
C GLN A 147 -0.63 18.76 13.46
N CYS A 148 -1.65 18.76 12.61
CA CYS A 148 -3.05 18.60 13.01
C CYS A 148 -3.52 17.14 13.01
N ILE A 149 -2.71 16.19 12.52
CA ILE A 149 -3.10 14.78 12.37
C ILE A 149 -2.15 13.82 13.09
N ASP A 150 -2.64 12.62 13.34
CA ASP A 150 -1.95 11.52 14.02
C ASP A 150 -1.64 10.37 13.07
N VAL A 151 -2.63 10.03 12.25
CA VAL A 151 -2.60 8.93 11.29
C VAL A 151 -3.06 9.46 9.93
N PHE A 152 -2.33 9.08 8.89
CA PHE A 152 -2.67 9.31 7.49
C PHE A 152 -2.91 7.96 6.83
N VAL A 153 -4.10 7.73 6.31
CA VAL A 153 -4.41 6.52 5.52
C VAL A 153 -4.37 6.89 4.05
N TYR A 154 -3.49 6.24 3.29
CA TYR A 154 -3.58 6.30 1.84
C TYR A 154 -4.63 5.30 1.36
N PHE A 155 -5.75 5.82 0.85
CA PHE A 155 -6.90 5.02 0.46
C PHE A 155 -7.00 4.89 -1.05
N SER A 156 -7.33 3.69 -1.53
CA SER A 156 -7.71 3.44 -2.92
C SER A 156 -8.61 2.22 -3.00
N HIS A 157 -9.30 2.07 -4.13
CA HIS A 157 -10.17 0.92 -4.44
C HIS A 157 -9.39 -0.28 -5.01
N HIS A 158 -8.14 -0.46 -4.55
CA HIS A 158 -7.27 -1.57 -4.92
C HIS A 158 -7.02 -2.47 -3.72
N THR A 159 -7.21 -3.77 -3.91
CA THR A 159 -7.14 -4.83 -2.90
C THR A 159 -6.00 -4.64 -1.90
N VAL A 160 -4.80 -4.32 -2.37
CA VAL A 160 -3.66 -3.92 -1.54
C VAL A 160 -3.12 -2.58 -2.01
N THR A 161 -3.43 -1.55 -1.24
CA THR A 161 -2.99 -0.17 -1.44
C THR A 161 -1.69 0.06 -0.67
N ILE A 162 -0.57 0.25 -1.38
CA ILE A 162 0.74 0.59 -0.81
C ILE A 162 0.92 2.12 -0.91
N PRO A 163 1.06 2.86 0.21
CA PRO A 163 1.20 4.31 0.17
C PRO A 163 2.37 4.75 -0.72
N PRO A 164 2.18 5.70 -1.68
CA PRO A 164 3.27 6.23 -2.47
C PRO A 164 4.36 6.81 -1.58
N VAL A 165 5.62 6.51 -1.90
CA VAL A 165 6.78 6.78 -1.04
C VAL A 165 6.94 8.27 -0.67
N GLY A 166 6.44 9.19 -1.51
CA GLY A 166 6.38 10.62 -1.21
C GLY A 166 5.51 10.95 0.01
N TRP A 167 4.35 10.30 0.14
CA TRP A 167 3.45 10.45 1.29
C TRP A 167 4.08 9.92 2.57
N THR A 168 4.64 8.70 2.52
CA THR A 168 5.33 8.09 3.66
C THR A 168 6.48 8.97 4.16
N ASN A 169 7.35 9.43 3.25
CA ASN A 169 8.46 10.32 3.60
C ASN A 169 7.99 11.67 4.19
N ALA A 170 6.90 12.25 3.66
CA ALA A 170 6.37 13.51 4.18
C ALA A 170 5.81 13.33 5.60
N ALA A 171 4.90 12.39 5.78
CA ALA A 171 4.26 12.11 7.06
C ALA A 171 5.27 11.71 8.15
N HIS A 172 6.23 10.82 7.81
CA HIS A 172 7.28 10.39 8.72
C HIS A 172 8.13 11.55 9.24
N ARG A 173 8.53 12.48 8.35
CA ARG A 173 9.28 13.69 8.74
C ARG A 173 8.49 14.58 9.73
N HIS A 174 7.17 14.52 9.70
CA HIS A 174 6.27 15.22 10.63
C HIS A 174 5.80 14.36 11.82
N GLY A 175 6.29 13.12 11.96
CA GLY A 175 5.90 12.21 13.04
C GLY A 175 4.46 11.70 12.94
N VAL A 176 3.92 11.62 11.73
CA VAL A 176 2.57 11.11 11.43
C VAL A 176 2.69 9.67 10.92
N CYS A 177 1.87 8.80 11.49
CA CYS A 177 1.80 7.39 11.15
C CYS A 177 1.11 7.19 9.79
N VAL A 178 1.66 6.36 8.89
CA VAL A 178 1.11 6.13 7.54
C VAL A 178 0.63 4.71 7.35
N LEU A 179 -0.65 4.56 7.01
CA LEU A 179 -1.26 3.26 6.72
C LEU A 179 -1.57 3.11 5.24
N GLY A 180 -1.29 1.92 4.71
CA GLY A 180 -1.93 1.43 3.49
C GLY A 180 -3.36 0.98 3.75
N THR A 181 -4.02 0.52 2.70
CA THR A 181 -5.40 0.00 2.77
C THR A 181 -5.44 -1.42 2.22
N PHE A 182 -6.02 -2.35 2.97
CA PHE A 182 -6.45 -3.65 2.47
C PHE A 182 -7.97 -3.63 2.38
N ILE A 183 -8.50 -3.65 1.16
CA ILE A 183 -9.94 -3.54 0.91
C ILE A 183 -10.47 -4.74 0.12
N THR A 184 -11.67 -5.18 0.46
CA THR A 184 -12.42 -6.14 -0.35
C THR A 184 -13.77 -5.54 -0.71
N GLU A 185 -14.07 -5.42 -1.99
CA GLU A 185 -15.30 -4.82 -2.50
C GLU A 185 -15.80 -5.56 -3.75
N TRP A 186 -17.09 -5.38 -4.07
CA TRP A 186 -17.77 -6.02 -5.21
C TRP A 186 -17.74 -7.56 -5.20
N ASN A 187 -18.17 -8.18 -6.29
CA ASN A 187 -18.22 -9.66 -6.44
C ASN A 187 -16.83 -10.33 -6.44
N GLU A 188 -15.76 -9.55 -6.58
CA GLU A 188 -14.38 -10.06 -6.52
C GLU A 188 -13.86 -10.09 -5.08
N GLY A 189 -14.03 -9.01 -4.33
CA GLY A 189 -13.69 -8.97 -2.90
C GLY A 189 -14.43 -10.05 -2.10
N GLY A 190 -15.71 -10.32 -2.40
CA GLY A 190 -16.45 -11.40 -1.74
C GLY A 190 -15.85 -12.79 -1.98
N ARG A 191 -15.41 -13.08 -3.22
CA ARG A 191 -14.69 -14.32 -3.54
C ARG A 191 -13.32 -14.36 -2.87
N LEU A 192 -12.64 -13.23 -2.77
CA LEU A 192 -11.35 -13.10 -2.10
C LEU A 192 -11.49 -13.43 -0.61
N CYS A 193 -12.45 -12.81 0.08
CA CYS A 193 -12.76 -13.07 1.48
C CYS A 193 -12.98 -14.55 1.77
N GLU A 194 -13.86 -15.21 1.01
CA GLU A 194 -14.08 -16.65 1.20
C GLU A 194 -12.81 -17.48 0.94
N ALA A 195 -11.98 -17.09 -0.04
CA ALA A 195 -10.74 -17.82 -0.34
C ALA A 195 -9.69 -17.77 0.79
N PHE A 196 -9.53 -16.65 1.50
CA PHE A 196 -8.52 -16.54 2.56
C PHE A 196 -9.07 -16.66 4.00
N LEU A 197 -10.31 -16.21 4.25
CA LEU A 197 -10.92 -16.25 5.59
C LEU A 197 -11.71 -17.54 5.83
N ALA A 198 -12.44 -18.09 4.86
CA ALA A 198 -13.14 -19.37 5.05
C ALA A 198 -12.24 -20.60 4.84
N GLY A 199 -10.97 -20.38 4.48
CA GLY A 199 -9.92 -21.40 4.44
C GLY A 199 -9.43 -21.85 5.81
N ASP A 200 -8.27 -22.51 5.83
CA ASP A 200 -7.62 -22.90 7.09
C ASP A 200 -6.86 -21.73 7.74
N GLU A 201 -6.29 -21.99 8.92
CA GLU A 201 -5.50 -20.99 9.66
C GLU A 201 -4.33 -20.41 8.84
N ARG A 202 -3.72 -21.23 7.98
CA ARG A 202 -2.56 -20.86 7.18
C ARG A 202 -2.93 -19.95 6.03
N SER A 203 -4.15 -20.08 5.48
CA SER A 203 -4.65 -19.17 4.44
C SER A 203 -4.63 -17.72 4.90
N TYR A 204 -5.21 -17.41 6.06
CA TYR A 204 -5.23 -16.03 6.56
C TYR A 204 -3.88 -15.59 7.14
N GLN A 205 -3.10 -16.50 7.71
CA GLN A 205 -1.73 -16.21 8.15
C GLN A 205 -0.83 -15.81 6.98
N ALA A 206 -0.91 -16.50 5.84
CA ALA A 206 -0.13 -16.17 4.65
C ALA A 206 -0.46 -14.76 4.08
N VAL A 207 -1.73 -14.36 4.13
CA VAL A 207 -2.17 -12.99 3.78
C VAL A 207 -1.58 -11.98 4.76
N ALA A 208 -1.73 -12.22 6.07
CA ALA A 208 -1.22 -11.33 7.10
C ALA A 208 0.31 -11.18 7.04
N ASP A 209 1.04 -12.29 6.90
CA ASP A 209 2.50 -12.29 6.80
C ASP A 209 2.98 -11.46 5.58
N ARG A 210 2.27 -11.54 4.45
CA ARG A 210 2.57 -10.70 3.27
C ARG A 210 2.27 -9.23 3.49
N LEU A 211 1.14 -8.88 4.12
CA LEU A 211 0.83 -7.50 4.49
C LEU A 211 1.88 -6.90 5.45
N VAL A 212 2.35 -7.69 6.42
CA VAL A 212 3.46 -7.29 7.32
C VAL A 212 4.77 -7.14 6.56
N GLN A 213 5.11 -8.07 5.66
CA GLN A 213 6.34 -8.02 4.87
C GLN A 213 6.37 -6.80 3.94
N ILE A 214 5.23 -6.44 3.32
CA ILE A 214 5.08 -5.25 2.49
C ILE A 214 5.27 -3.97 3.33
N ALA A 215 4.58 -3.85 4.46
CA ALA A 215 4.73 -2.70 5.37
C ALA A 215 6.18 -2.53 5.86
N GLN A 216 6.82 -3.63 6.29
CA GLN A 216 8.22 -3.64 6.71
C GLN A 216 9.19 -3.27 5.58
N PHE A 217 8.99 -3.78 4.37
CA PHE A 217 9.89 -3.55 3.24
C PHE A 217 9.82 -2.11 2.73
N PHE A 218 8.62 -1.60 2.47
CA PHE A 218 8.42 -0.22 2.01
C PHE A 218 8.51 0.82 3.14
N ARG A 219 8.51 0.36 4.40
CA ARG A 219 8.64 1.15 5.62
C ARG A 219 7.51 2.16 5.79
N PHE A 220 6.28 1.68 5.76
CA PHE A 220 5.10 2.38 6.28
C PHE A 220 4.52 1.58 7.46
N ASP A 221 3.62 2.19 8.22
CA ASP A 221 3.34 1.78 9.59
C ASP A 221 2.19 0.78 9.74
N GLY A 222 1.48 0.41 8.67
CA GLY A 222 0.45 -0.62 8.76
C GLY A 222 -0.75 -0.41 7.85
N TRP A 223 -1.94 -0.78 8.34
CA TRP A 223 -3.08 -1.08 7.47
C TRP A 223 -4.42 -0.62 8.05
N LEU A 224 -5.21 0.08 7.25
CA LEU A 224 -6.67 0.07 7.36
C LEU A 224 -7.20 -1.19 6.68
N ILE A 225 -7.98 -1.98 7.41
CA ILE A 225 -8.69 -3.16 6.91
C ILE A 225 -10.15 -2.78 6.69
N ASN A 226 -10.61 -2.81 5.44
CA ASN A 226 -12.00 -2.54 5.09
C ASN A 226 -12.62 -3.72 4.32
N ILE A 227 -13.55 -4.43 4.94
CA ILE A 227 -14.21 -5.61 4.33
C ILE A 227 -15.62 -5.20 3.89
N GLU A 228 -15.78 -4.65 2.69
CA GLU A 228 -17.07 -4.21 2.12
C GLU A 228 -17.82 -5.37 1.43
N ASN A 229 -17.79 -6.55 2.04
CA ASN A 229 -18.43 -7.76 1.54
C ASN A 229 -19.04 -8.58 2.67
N SER A 230 -20.28 -9.06 2.49
CA SER A 230 -20.86 -10.06 3.38
C SER A 230 -20.03 -11.35 3.34
N LEU A 231 -19.85 -11.95 4.51
CA LEU A 231 -19.01 -13.11 4.80
C LEU A 231 -19.86 -14.33 5.18
N SER A 232 -19.39 -15.52 4.85
CA SER A 232 -19.89 -16.76 5.43
C SER A 232 -19.57 -16.84 6.93
N LEU A 233 -20.26 -17.74 7.65
CA LEU A 233 -19.99 -17.99 9.07
C LEU A 233 -18.55 -18.46 9.33
N ALA A 234 -17.93 -19.16 8.37
CA ALA A 234 -16.53 -19.55 8.45
C ALA A 234 -15.61 -18.32 8.30
N ALA A 235 -15.83 -17.51 7.27
CA ALA A 235 -15.03 -16.30 7.02
C ALA A 235 -15.11 -15.28 8.18
N VAL A 236 -16.32 -14.96 8.66
CA VAL A 236 -16.46 -14.02 9.79
C VAL A 236 -15.91 -14.60 11.10
N GLY A 237 -15.99 -15.93 11.30
CA GLY A 237 -15.38 -16.59 12.45
C GLY A 237 -13.85 -16.49 12.49
N ASN A 238 -13.21 -16.50 11.31
CA ASN A 238 -11.76 -16.35 11.17
C ASN A 238 -11.27 -14.89 11.05
N THR A 239 -12.17 -13.91 10.89
CA THR A 239 -11.78 -12.48 10.80
C THR A 239 -11.12 -11.96 12.09
N PRO A 240 -11.64 -12.20 13.32
CA PRO A 240 -10.96 -11.77 14.54
C PRO A 240 -9.60 -12.47 14.78
N PRO A 241 -9.43 -13.79 14.54
CA PRO A 241 -8.11 -14.43 14.50
C PRO A 241 -7.15 -13.81 13.49
N PHE A 242 -7.59 -13.52 12.25
CA PHE A 242 -6.80 -12.85 11.23
C PHE A 242 -6.30 -11.48 11.68
N LEU A 243 -7.20 -10.61 12.15
CA LEU A 243 -6.85 -9.27 12.66
C LEU A 243 -5.84 -9.35 13.80
N ARG A 244 -6.04 -10.27 14.75
CA ARG A 244 -5.17 -10.46 15.92
C ARG A 244 -3.79 -10.95 15.51
N TYR A 245 -3.71 -11.88 14.56
CA TYR A 245 -2.46 -12.38 14.02
C TYR A 245 -1.72 -11.28 13.24
N LEU A 246 -2.39 -10.58 12.33
CA LEU A 246 -1.85 -9.45 11.57
C LEU A 246 -1.28 -8.37 12.50
N THR A 247 -2.06 -7.92 13.49
CA THR A 247 -1.64 -6.94 14.50
C THR A 247 -0.39 -7.41 15.26
N THR A 248 -0.40 -8.66 15.74
CA THR A 248 0.72 -9.24 16.51
C THR A 248 2.00 -9.34 15.67
N GLN A 249 1.91 -9.74 14.41
CA GLN A 249 3.08 -9.85 13.54
C GLN A 249 3.57 -8.48 13.06
N LEU A 250 2.66 -7.53 12.80
CA LEU A 250 3.01 -6.17 12.43
C LEU A 250 3.83 -5.51 13.54
N HIS A 251 3.36 -5.53 14.80
CA HIS A 251 4.08 -4.94 15.93
C HIS A 251 5.48 -5.53 16.16
N ARG A 252 5.71 -6.79 15.78
CA ARG A 252 7.02 -7.45 15.86
C ARG A 252 8.01 -6.99 14.80
N GLN A 253 7.52 -6.61 13.61
CA GLN A 253 8.34 -6.29 12.44
C GLN A 253 8.42 -4.78 12.14
N VAL A 254 7.41 -4.03 12.58
CA VAL A 254 7.22 -2.58 12.39
C VAL A 254 6.87 -1.97 13.77
N PRO A 255 7.88 -1.54 14.55
CA PRO A 255 7.66 -1.00 15.89
C PRO A 255 6.79 0.26 15.87
N GLY A 256 5.67 0.23 16.60
CA GLY A 256 4.70 1.34 16.63
C GLY A 256 3.68 1.31 15.48
N GLY A 257 3.69 0.27 14.64
CA GLY A 257 2.71 0.11 13.57
C GLY A 257 1.27 -0.13 14.06
N LEU A 258 0.30 0.12 13.19
CA LEU A 258 -1.14 0.05 13.51
C LEU A 258 -1.94 -0.79 12.52
N VAL A 259 -2.90 -1.56 13.05
CA VAL A 259 -3.99 -2.19 12.28
C VAL A 259 -5.32 -1.58 12.72
N LEU A 260 -6.02 -0.93 11.79
CA LEU A 260 -7.33 -0.33 12.03
C LEU A 260 -8.42 -1.10 11.29
N TRP A 261 -9.58 -1.27 11.90
CA TRP A 261 -10.75 -1.91 11.32
C TRP A 261 -11.83 -0.88 10.95
N TYR A 262 -12.32 -0.89 9.70
CA TYR A 262 -13.47 -0.07 9.29
C TYR A 262 -14.80 -0.73 9.68
N ASP A 263 -15.78 0.05 10.08
CA ASP A 263 -17.13 -0.38 10.49
C ASP A 263 -17.97 -0.91 9.32
N SER A 264 -17.61 -2.07 8.76
CA SER A 264 -18.30 -2.66 7.60
C SER A 264 -19.13 -3.89 7.96
N VAL A 265 -18.51 -5.05 8.20
CA VAL A 265 -19.21 -6.29 8.58
C VAL A 265 -19.42 -6.39 10.09
N VAL A 266 -20.56 -6.96 10.46
CA VAL A 266 -20.86 -7.34 11.86
C VAL A 266 -20.56 -8.83 12.11
N GLN A 267 -20.50 -9.23 13.38
CA GLN A 267 -20.18 -10.59 13.83
C GLN A 267 -21.06 -11.72 13.27
N SER A 268 -22.20 -11.40 12.64
CA SER A 268 -23.04 -12.37 11.92
C SER A 268 -22.60 -12.63 10.47
N GLY A 269 -21.55 -11.94 9.99
CA GLY A 269 -21.07 -11.96 8.61
C GLY A 269 -21.81 -10.99 7.68
N GLN A 270 -22.85 -10.30 8.14
CA GLN A 270 -23.58 -9.34 7.30
C GLN A 270 -22.76 -8.06 7.11
N LEU A 271 -22.62 -7.58 5.87
CA LEU A 271 -22.18 -6.22 5.59
C LEU A 271 -23.26 -5.25 6.05
N LYS A 272 -22.98 -4.50 7.12
CA LYS A 272 -23.91 -3.55 7.72
C LYS A 272 -23.15 -2.58 8.63
N TRP A 273 -22.76 -1.44 8.08
CA TRP A 273 -22.23 -0.32 8.84
C TRP A 273 -23.16 0.01 10.03
N GLN A 274 -22.60 0.18 11.22
CA GLN A 274 -23.35 0.51 12.44
C GLN A 274 -23.38 2.00 12.73
N ASP A 275 -22.47 2.77 12.13
CA ASP A 275 -22.17 4.17 12.46
C ASP A 275 -21.71 4.35 13.94
N GLU A 276 -21.35 3.25 14.61
CA GLU A 276 -20.92 3.21 16.00
C GLU A 276 -20.12 1.94 16.33
N LEU A 277 -19.21 2.02 17.29
CA LEU A 277 -18.70 0.83 17.99
C LEU A 277 -19.78 0.29 18.94
N ASN A 278 -20.26 -0.93 18.70
CA ASN A 278 -21.26 -1.61 19.54
C ASN A 278 -21.02 -3.13 19.61
N GLN A 279 -21.89 -3.84 20.33
CA GLN A 279 -21.81 -5.30 20.54
C GLN A 279 -21.76 -6.15 19.24
N HIS A 280 -22.14 -5.59 18.09
CA HIS A 280 -22.16 -6.31 16.81
C HIS A 280 -20.81 -6.25 16.06
N ASN A 281 -19.96 -5.26 16.33
CA ASN A 281 -18.65 -5.07 15.68
C ASN A 281 -17.46 -5.01 16.66
N ARG A 282 -17.70 -4.93 17.97
CA ARG A 282 -16.67 -4.88 19.03
C ARG A 282 -15.65 -6.03 18.97
N VAL A 283 -16.04 -7.22 18.50
CA VAL A 283 -15.14 -8.37 18.36
C VAL A 283 -13.95 -8.10 17.42
N PHE A 284 -14.12 -7.23 16.42
CA PHE A 284 -13.06 -6.81 15.51
C PHE A 284 -12.15 -5.75 16.15
N PHE A 285 -12.74 -4.76 16.85
CA PHE A 285 -12.01 -3.77 17.64
C PHE A 285 -11.14 -4.41 18.75
N ASP A 286 -11.66 -5.41 19.45
CA ASP A 286 -10.93 -6.19 20.48
C ASP A 286 -9.83 -7.09 19.87
N SER A 287 -9.65 -7.07 18.55
CA SER A 287 -8.68 -7.89 17.79
C SER A 287 -7.68 -7.07 16.97
N CYS A 288 -7.71 -5.73 17.03
CA CYS A 288 -6.77 -4.83 16.35
C CYS A 288 -6.54 -3.53 17.13
N ASP A 289 -5.73 -2.60 16.61
CA ASP A 289 -5.29 -1.39 17.31
C ASP A 289 -6.32 -0.26 17.36
N GLY A 290 -7.30 -0.26 16.45
CA GLY A 290 -8.38 0.73 16.50
C GLY A 290 -9.53 0.48 15.54
N PHE A 291 -10.59 1.27 15.71
CA PHE A 291 -11.86 1.15 14.99
C PHE A 291 -12.17 2.46 14.28
N PHE A 292 -12.55 2.40 13.01
CA PHE A 292 -12.95 3.57 12.22
C PHE A 292 -14.43 3.44 11.87
N THR A 293 -15.28 4.28 12.49
CA THR A 293 -16.73 4.23 12.26
C THR A 293 -17.08 4.67 10.85
N ASN A 294 -18.21 4.17 10.34
CA ASN A 294 -18.86 4.79 9.21
C ASN A 294 -19.40 6.20 9.59
N TYR A 295 -19.76 6.98 8.58
CA TYR A 295 -19.94 8.43 8.67
C TYR A 295 -21.39 8.93 8.79
N ASN A 296 -22.40 8.05 8.89
CA ASN A 296 -23.82 8.47 9.03
C ASN A 296 -24.31 8.51 10.49
N TRP A 297 -23.38 8.68 11.44
CA TRP A 297 -23.68 8.71 12.86
C TRP A 297 -24.50 9.94 13.28
N ARG A 298 -25.00 9.88 14.51
CA ARG A 298 -25.73 10.96 15.20
C ARG A 298 -25.23 11.07 16.64
N GLU A 299 -25.59 12.13 17.35
CA GLU A 299 -25.14 12.36 18.74
C GLU A 299 -25.43 11.16 19.66
N GLU A 300 -26.57 10.48 19.50
CA GLU A 300 -26.93 9.31 20.31
C GLU A 300 -26.02 8.09 20.06
N HIS A 301 -25.38 8.00 18.89
CA HIS A 301 -24.37 6.98 18.57
C HIS A 301 -23.08 7.26 19.34
N LEU A 302 -22.66 8.54 19.40
CA LEU A 302 -21.47 8.96 20.15
C LEU A 302 -21.60 8.64 21.64
N GLU A 303 -22.76 8.91 22.23
CA GLU A 303 -23.05 8.61 23.64
C GLU A 303 -22.94 7.11 23.94
N ARG A 304 -23.47 6.25 23.06
CA ARG A 304 -23.39 4.78 23.24
C ARG A 304 -21.96 4.25 23.08
N MET A 305 -21.17 4.81 22.17
CA MET A 305 -19.77 4.41 21.96
C MET A 305 -18.88 4.64 23.20
N LEU A 306 -19.14 5.66 24.01
CA LEU A 306 -18.35 5.97 25.21
C LEU A 306 -18.25 4.79 26.19
N GLY A 307 -19.34 4.02 26.32
CA GLY A 307 -19.37 2.81 27.15
C GLY A 307 -18.66 1.61 26.51
N GLN A 308 -18.75 1.49 25.18
CA GLN A 308 -18.20 0.35 24.42
C GLN A 308 -16.67 0.42 24.27
N ALA A 309 -16.14 1.64 24.08
CA ALA A 309 -14.71 1.91 23.93
C ALA A 309 -13.93 1.77 25.26
N GLY A 310 -14.56 2.02 26.41
CA GLY A 310 -13.93 1.87 27.73
C GLY A 310 -12.72 2.80 27.91
N GLU A 311 -11.53 2.21 28.14
CA GLU A 311 -10.25 2.94 28.20
C GLU A 311 -9.65 3.23 26.80
N ARG A 312 -10.11 2.53 25.76
CA ARG A 312 -9.60 2.65 24.38
C ARG A 312 -10.31 3.74 23.57
N ARG A 313 -10.75 4.83 24.21
CA ARG A 313 -11.50 5.93 23.56
C ARG A 313 -10.69 6.62 22.47
N ALA A 314 -9.37 6.75 22.64
CA ALA A 314 -8.48 7.31 21.63
C ALA A 314 -8.30 6.39 20.41
N ASP A 315 -8.66 5.10 20.52
CA ASP A 315 -8.59 4.09 19.46
C ASP A 315 -9.88 4.01 18.62
N VAL A 316 -10.91 4.79 18.95
CA VAL A 316 -12.13 4.91 18.14
C VAL A 316 -12.09 6.21 17.33
N TYR A 317 -12.02 6.05 16.02
CA TYR A 317 -11.99 7.12 15.02
C TYR A 317 -13.40 7.26 14.43
N VAL A 318 -13.98 8.47 14.45
CA VAL A 318 -15.41 8.71 14.19
C VAL A 318 -15.59 9.35 12.80
N GLY A 319 -15.93 8.56 11.78
CA GLY A 319 -15.93 8.99 10.38
C GLY A 319 -16.73 10.26 10.08
N VAL A 320 -16.15 11.18 9.30
CA VAL A 320 -16.84 12.39 8.82
C VAL A 320 -16.65 12.48 7.31
N ASP A 321 -17.74 12.34 6.54
CA ASP A 321 -17.71 12.44 5.08
C ASP A 321 -17.77 13.92 4.65
N VAL A 322 -16.60 14.52 4.43
CA VAL A 322 -16.50 15.93 4.03
C VAL A 322 -17.16 16.20 2.67
N PHE A 323 -17.23 15.20 1.79
CA PHE A 323 -17.85 15.35 0.47
C PHE A 323 -19.36 15.67 0.58
N ALA A 324 -19.96 15.38 1.73
CA ALA A 324 -21.40 15.47 2.00
C ALA A 324 -22.23 14.62 1.03
N ARG A 325 -21.86 13.35 0.89
CA ARG A 325 -22.56 12.30 0.13
C ARG A 325 -23.67 11.62 0.95
N GLY A 326 -23.77 11.92 2.26
CA GLY A 326 -24.80 11.40 3.17
C GLY A 326 -25.54 12.49 3.98
N ASN A 327 -26.49 12.06 4.81
CA ASN A 327 -27.24 12.93 5.74
C ASN A 327 -26.42 13.18 7.04
N VAL A 328 -25.21 13.70 6.88
CA VAL A 328 -24.22 13.86 7.97
C VAL A 328 -24.34 15.23 8.62
N VAL A 329 -24.07 15.30 9.93
CA VAL A 329 -23.83 16.59 10.60
C VAL A 329 -22.53 17.19 10.04
N GLY A 330 -22.60 18.35 9.38
CA GLY A 330 -21.40 19.14 9.04
C GLY A 330 -20.50 18.60 7.93
N GLY A 331 -21.03 18.33 6.74
CA GLY A 331 -20.19 18.13 5.55
C GLY A 331 -19.70 19.45 4.92
N ARG A 332 -18.74 19.37 3.99
CA ARG A 332 -18.16 20.49 3.23
C ARG A 332 -17.61 21.63 4.11
N PHE A 333 -18.18 22.83 4.01
CA PHE A 333 -17.75 24.01 4.77
C PHE A 333 -18.24 24.01 6.23
N ASP A 334 -19.07 23.03 6.61
CA ASP A 334 -19.64 22.90 7.96
C ASP A 334 -18.91 21.83 8.80
N THR A 335 -17.77 21.30 8.33
CA THR A 335 -16.98 20.28 9.04
C THR A 335 -16.35 20.78 10.35
N ASP A 336 -16.23 22.09 10.53
CA ASP A 336 -15.91 22.71 11.83
C ASP A 336 -17.04 22.54 12.86
N LYS A 337 -18.31 22.58 12.41
CA LYS A 337 -19.50 22.49 13.27
C LYS A 337 -19.67 21.12 13.93
N VAL A 338 -19.05 20.09 13.37
CA VAL A 338 -18.94 18.73 13.95
C VAL A 338 -18.29 18.76 15.34
N GLY A 339 -17.40 19.72 15.60
CA GLY A 339 -16.83 19.96 16.93
C GLY A 339 -17.51 21.09 17.74
N GLY A 340 -18.45 21.82 17.14
CA GLY A 340 -18.99 23.09 17.66
C GLY A 340 -20.24 22.98 18.54
N GLY A 341 -21.01 21.89 18.44
CA GLY A 341 -22.26 21.70 19.19
C GLY A 341 -22.10 21.58 20.72
N PHE A 342 -20.89 21.28 21.21
CA PHE A 342 -20.60 21.10 22.63
C PHE A 342 -20.50 22.43 23.39
N HIS A 343 -21.65 22.96 23.82
CA HIS A 343 -21.73 23.88 24.96
C HIS A 343 -22.05 23.10 26.25
N PRO A 344 -21.06 22.85 27.13
CA PRO A 344 -21.29 22.04 28.32
C PRO A 344 -22.19 22.77 29.32
N ARG A 345 -23.34 22.17 29.65
CA ARG A 345 -23.89 22.35 31.00
C ARG A 345 -22.90 21.72 31.99
N ALA A 346 -22.72 22.39 33.12
CA ALA A 346 -21.52 22.23 33.95
C ALA A 346 -21.29 20.81 34.52
N SER A 347 -20.02 20.56 34.89
CA SER A 347 -19.52 19.41 35.67
C SER A 347 -19.68 18.00 35.05
N GLY A 348 -18.81 17.68 34.10
CA GLY A 348 -18.51 16.31 33.65
C GLY A 348 -17.19 16.26 32.87
N PRO A 349 -16.51 15.11 32.77
CA PRO A 349 -15.34 14.96 31.92
C PRO A 349 -15.75 15.15 30.44
N VAL A 350 -14.99 15.99 29.73
CA VAL A 350 -15.29 16.37 28.34
C VAL A 350 -15.17 15.13 27.42
N PRO A 351 -16.20 14.80 26.63
CA PRO A 351 -16.11 13.70 25.66
C PRO A 351 -15.10 14.03 24.54
N PRO A 352 -14.49 13.02 23.90
CA PRO A 352 -13.56 13.23 22.79
C PRO A 352 -14.27 13.97 21.65
N ARG A 353 -13.61 14.98 21.09
CA ARG A 353 -14.11 15.69 19.91
C ARG A 353 -13.86 14.83 18.67
N PRO A 354 -14.88 14.55 17.83
CA PRO A 354 -14.66 13.97 16.51
C PRO A 354 -13.90 14.98 15.64
N HIS A 355 -12.65 14.64 15.30
CA HIS A 355 -11.81 15.41 14.39
C HIS A 355 -11.32 14.48 13.30
N PHE A 356 -12.08 14.43 12.20
CA PHE A 356 -11.86 13.58 11.05
C PHE A 356 -12.07 14.38 9.78
N LEU A 357 -11.20 14.13 8.81
CA LEU A 357 -11.19 14.76 7.52
C LEU A 357 -10.99 13.62 6.51
N MET A 358 -12.00 13.34 5.69
CA MET A 358 -11.72 12.94 4.30
C MET A 358 -11.35 14.20 3.52
N ASP A 359 -10.71 14.12 2.36
CA ASP A 359 -10.34 15.32 1.60
C ASP A 359 -11.43 15.79 0.64
N LEU A 360 -11.60 17.11 0.49
CA LEU A 360 -12.41 17.69 -0.59
C LEU A 360 -11.55 17.92 -1.83
N PRO A 361 -12.05 17.63 -3.05
CA PRO A 361 -11.46 18.20 -4.25
C PRO A 361 -11.68 19.71 -4.24
N PHE A 362 -10.62 20.47 -4.56
CA PHE A 362 -10.76 21.91 -4.83
C PHE A 362 -11.77 22.13 -5.96
N PRO A 363 -12.72 23.08 -5.83
CA PRO A 363 -13.66 23.36 -6.90
C PRO A 363 -12.92 24.00 -8.08
N SER A 364 -12.66 23.20 -9.12
CA SER A 364 -12.31 23.69 -10.45
C SER A 364 -13.40 24.67 -10.91
N ALA A 365 -12.98 25.82 -11.47
CA ALA A 365 -13.85 26.94 -11.81
C ALA A 365 -15.10 26.52 -12.61
N PRO A 366 -16.26 27.18 -12.40
CA PRO A 366 -17.53 26.74 -12.98
C PRO A 366 -17.49 26.72 -14.51
N GLN A 367 -17.56 25.52 -15.09
CA GLN A 367 -17.85 25.37 -16.50
C GLN A 367 -19.25 25.90 -16.78
N ARG A 368 -19.36 26.84 -17.73
CA ARG A 368 -20.66 27.33 -18.19
C ARG A 368 -21.35 26.23 -18.99
N ASN A 369 -22.47 25.74 -18.48
CA ASN A 369 -23.44 24.98 -19.27
C ASN A 369 -24.19 25.93 -20.21
N ASP A 370 -23.73 26.05 -21.46
CA ASP A 370 -24.55 26.59 -22.55
C ASP A 370 -25.16 25.44 -23.35
N SER A 371 -26.43 25.14 -23.07
CA SER A 371 -27.22 24.12 -23.75
C SER A 371 -28.26 24.77 -24.69
N SER A 372 -27.94 24.87 -25.99
CA SER A 372 -28.95 25.11 -27.03
C SER A 372 -28.57 24.42 -28.35
N ARG A 373 -29.55 23.76 -28.99
CA ARG A 373 -29.36 22.91 -30.18
C ARG A 373 -29.25 23.71 -31.49
N SER A 374 -28.52 23.14 -32.46
CA SER A 374 -28.76 23.11 -33.94
C SER A 374 -29.21 24.42 -34.64
N SER A 375 -28.58 24.91 -35.71
CA SER A 375 -28.40 24.19 -36.99
C SER A 375 -27.63 25.01 -38.06
N GLN A 376 -27.05 24.29 -39.04
CA GLN A 376 -26.75 24.67 -40.44
C GLN A 376 -25.95 25.94 -40.83
N SER A 377 -24.84 25.65 -41.54
CA SER A 377 -24.32 26.32 -42.76
C SER A 377 -23.55 27.65 -42.66
N GLY A 378 -22.57 27.81 -43.57
CA GLY A 378 -22.01 29.12 -43.96
C GLY A 378 -20.55 29.39 -43.60
N TYR A 379 -19.61 29.01 -44.47
CA TYR A 379 -18.38 29.81 -44.67
C TYR A 379 -18.78 31.10 -45.42
N PRO A 380 -18.18 32.28 -45.14
CA PRO A 380 -16.92 32.59 -45.81
C PRO A 380 -15.91 33.51 -45.06
N ALA A 381 -14.66 33.42 -45.56
CA ALA A 381 -13.67 34.49 -45.74
C ALA A 381 -13.34 35.52 -44.62
N ALA A 382 -12.12 35.37 -44.11
CA ALA A 382 -11.06 36.40 -44.03
C ALA A 382 -11.34 37.78 -43.42
N LEU A 383 -10.60 38.09 -42.34
CA LEU A 383 -10.07 39.44 -42.11
C LEU A 383 -8.67 39.38 -41.47
N ARG A 384 -7.70 40.04 -42.13
CA ARG A 384 -6.34 40.27 -41.63
C ARG A 384 -6.33 41.47 -40.65
N ASN A 385 -5.21 41.59 -39.93
CA ASN A 385 -4.71 42.72 -39.09
C ASN A 385 -4.74 42.39 -37.59
N ARG A 386 -3.72 42.75 -36.77
CA ARG A 386 -2.37 43.29 -37.00
C ARG A 386 -1.54 43.02 -35.74
N CYS A 387 -0.27 42.66 -35.86
CA CYS A 387 0.67 42.81 -34.75
C CYS A 387 1.04 44.30 -34.57
N PRO A 388 1.34 44.73 -33.33
CA PRO A 388 2.36 45.73 -33.10
C PRO A 388 3.59 45.14 -32.38
N ALA A 389 4.74 45.74 -32.64
CA ALA A 389 6.07 45.22 -32.35
C ALA A 389 6.50 45.26 -30.87
N ARG A 390 7.54 44.47 -30.59
CA ARG A 390 8.53 44.60 -29.51
C ARG A 390 8.74 46.04 -29.01
N ALA A 391 8.83 46.19 -27.68
CA ALA A 391 9.67 47.19 -27.02
C ALA A 391 10.90 46.50 -26.38
N LYS A 392 12.05 47.18 -26.36
CA LYS A 392 13.32 46.70 -25.76
C LYS A 392 13.47 47.23 -24.32
N PRO A 393 14.29 46.59 -23.46
CA PRO A 393 14.59 47.06 -22.10
C PRO A 393 15.68 48.15 -22.09
N CYS A 394 15.73 48.94 -21.02
CA CYS A 394 16.80 49.89 -20.66
C CYS A 394 16.66 50.30 -19.17
N PRO A 395 17.67 50.90 -18.52
CA PRO A 395 18.45 50.12 -17.54
C PRO A 395 18.67 50.82 -16.18
N HIS A 396 19.31 50.11 -15.24
CA HIS A 396 20.57 50.56 -14.64
C HIS A 396 21.40 49.36 -14.14
#